data_AF-A0A7S0AWM7-F1
#
_entry.id   AF-A0A7S0AWM7-F1
#
_cell.length_a   1.000
_cell.length_b   1.000
_cell.length_c   1.000
_cell.angle_alpha   90.00
_cell.angle_beta   90.00
_cell.angle_gamma   90.00
#
_symmetry.space_group_name_H-M   'P 1'
#
loop_
_entity.id
_entity.type
_entity.pdbx_description
1 polymer ?
#
loop_
_entity_poly.entity_id
_entity_poly.type
_entity_poly.pdbx_seq_one_letter_code
_entity_poly.pdbx_strand_id
1 'polypeptide(L)'
;AGESHTLVGAPRATAWRLNAQNFTKGTWWPVQRVKFITNFGELQPGVAGCEAIGSDRIWGDDACTAAEHAFEDNGLCWGVKRAQDSSDFYLGVRCPEPHQVQVVQVLSGIWGTSGEWVSVQALVGAEWVTLDKAQLRGINLQTIYASSVAWRADWTWVPAAPVSAAVTSAVGW
;
A
#
# COMPACT_ATOMS: atom_id res chain seq x y z
N ALA A 1 11.08 20.82 3.93
CA ALA A 1 11.92 19.85 3.21
C ALA A 1 11.59 18.48 3.80
N GLY A 2 10.92 17.61 3.03
CA GLY A 2 10.55 16.27 3.48
C GLY A 2 11.62 15.30 3.04
N GLU A 3 12.30 14.66 3.99
CA GLU A 3 13.30 13.65 3.72
C GLU A 3 12.59 12.40 3.17
N SER A 4 12.81 12.11 1.89
CA SER A 4 12.38 10.86 1.27
C SER A 4 13.37 9.78 1.69
N HIS A 5 13.03 9.02 2.71
CA HIS A 5 13.78 7.82 3.09
C HIS A 5 13.55 6.74 2.01
N THR A 6 14.44 6.69 1.03
CA THR A 6 14.46 5.62 0.04
C THR A 6 14.93 4.34 0.74
N LEU A 7 13.98 3.51 1.19
CA LEU A 7 14.28 2.19 1.73
C LEU A 7 14.91 1.36 0.60
N VAL A 8 16.18 0.98 0.79
CA VAL A 8 16.91 0.07 -0.10
C VAL A 8 16.38 -1.35 0.18
N GLY A 9 15.28 -1.68 -0.49
CA GLY A 9 14.56 -2.95 -0.36
C GLY A 9 13.26 -2.87 0.44
N ALA A 10 12.38 -3.85 0.25
CA ALA A 10 11.15 -3.96 1.04
C ALA A 10 11.49 -4.10 2.54
N PRO A 11 10.93 -3.28 3.43
CA PRO A 11 11.16 -3.44 4.87
C PRO A 11 10.61 -4.77 5.38
N ARG A 12 11.08 -5.24 6.53
CA ARG A 12 10.36 -6.26 7.31
C ARG A 12 9.48 -5.55 8.31
N ALA A 13 8.17 -5.80 8.27
CA ALA A 13 7.20 -5.14 9.11
C ALA A 13 6.13 -6.12 9.60
N THR A 14 5.64 -5.90 10.82
CA THR A 14 4.52 -6.66 11.40
C THR A 14 3.18 -6.23 10.82
N ALA A 15 3.09 -5.08 10.15
CA ALA A 15 1.86 -4.67 9.50
C ALA A 15 2.12 -3.98 8.15
N TRP A 16 1.22 -4.22 7.21
CA TRP A 16 1.22 -3.65 5.87
C TRP A 16 -0.19 -3.21 5.52
N ARG A 17 -0.34 -2.06 4.86
CA ARG A 17 -1.66 -1.55 4.46
C ARG A 17 -1.62 -0.79 3.15
N LEU A 18 -2.75 -0.81 2.46
CA LEU A 18 -3.15 0.23 1.53
C LEU A 18 -3.75 1.38 2.32
N ASN A 19 -3.33 2.60 2.01
CA ASN A 19 -3.85 3.83 2.57
C ASN A 19 -4.35 4.72 1.43
N ALA A 20 -5.65 4.96 1.44
CA ALA A 20 -6.41 5.76 0.49
C ALA A 20 -6.59 7.17 1.06
N GLN A 21 -5.83 8.12 0.51
CA GLN A 21 -5.92 9.53 0.90
C GLN A 21 -6.63 10.34 -0.18
N ASN A 22 -7.29 11.42 0.23
CA ASN A 22 -7.94 12.39 -0.66
C ASN A 22 -9.07 11.86 -1.53
N PHE A 23 -9.71 10.75 -1.14
CA PHE A 23 -10.91 10.26 -1.82
C PHE A 23 -11.95 11.37 -1.94
N THR A 24 -12.54 11.58 -3.12
CA THR A 24 -13.54 12.66 -3.26
C THR A 24 -14.71 12.46 -2.28
N LYS A 25 -15.34 13.54 -1.80
CA LYS A 25 -16.49 13.42 -0.88
C LYS A 25 -17.63 12.64 -1.54
N GLY A 26 -18.26 11.73 -0.79
CA GLY A 26 -19.37 10.91 -1.27
C GLY A 26 -18.93 9.67 -2.08
N THR A 27 -17.63 9.52 -2.26
CA THR A 27 -17.01 8.45 -3.03
C THR A 27 -16.89 7.15 -2.25
N TRP A 28 -17.02 6.03 -2.96
CA TRP A 28 -16.91 4.67 -2.44
C TRP A 28 -15.58 4.03 -2.79
N TRP A 29 -15.00 3.32 -1.84
CA TRP A 29 -13.86 2.44 -2.07
C TRP A 29 -14.18 1.00 -1.69
N PRO A 30 -14.89 0.25 -2.55
CA PRO A 30 -14.99 -1.18 -2.43
C PRO A 30 -13.69 -1.82 -2.93
N VAL A 31 -13.10 -2.65 -2.10
CA VAL A 31 -11.96 -3.52 -2.41
C VAL A 31 -12.48 -4.94 -2.46
N GLN A 32 -12.50 -5.55 -3.65
CA GLN A 32 -12.87 -6.95 -3.81
C GLN A 32 -11.72 -7.88 -3.44
N ARG A 33 -10.48 -7.46 -3.72
CA ARG A 33 -9.30 -8.25 -3.41
C ARG A 33 -8.09 -7.38 -3.09
N VAL A 34 -7.35 -7.73 -2.06
CA VAL A 34 -6.01 -7.20 -1.77
C VAL A 34 -5.06 -8.35 -1.51
N LYS A 35 -3.89 -8.35 -2.14
CA LYS A 35 -2.85 -9.38 -1.97
C LYS A 35 -1.60 -8.73 -1.41
N PHE A 36 -1.11 -9.23 -0.28
CA PHE A 36 0.22 -8.92 0.25
C PHE A 36 1.11 -10.15 0.08
N ILE A 37 1.96 -10.13 -0.93
CA ILE A 37 2.70 -11.32 -1.39
C ILE A 37 4.13 -11.25 -0.86
N THR A 38 4.57 -12.31 -0.21
CA THR A 38 5.96 -12.51 0.24
C THR A 38 6.64 -13.60 -0.60
N ASN A 39 7.93 -13.85 -0.37
CA ASN A 39 8.63 -14.98 -0.98
C ASN A 39 8.10 -16.36 -0.53
N PHE A 40 7.32 -16.41 0.56
CA PHE A 40 6.76 -17.64 1.12
C PHE A 40 5.28 -17.83 0.79
N GLY A 41 4.68 -16.90 0.03
CA GLY A 41 3.26 -16.90 -0.30
C GLY A 41 2.54 -15.63 0.14
N GLU A 42 1.24 -15.64 -0.02
CA GLU A 42 0.35 -14.54 0.35
C GLU A 42 0.08 -14.53 1.86
N LEU A 43 0.16 -13.34 2.48
CA LEU A 43 -0.29 -13.16 3.86
C LEU A 43 -1.81 -13.15 3.90
N GLN A 44 -2.39 -14.13 4.60
CA GLN A 44 -3.82 -14.26 4.78
C GLN A 44 -4.21 -14.10 6.26
N PRO A 45 -5.26 -13.32 6.57
CA PRO A 45 -5.89 -13.31 7.89
C PRO A 45 -6.29 -14.74 8.31
N GLY A 46 -6.11 -15.06 9.60
CA GLY A 46 -6.37 -16.39 10.16
C GLY A 46 -5.23 -17.39 9.96
N VAL A 47 -4.24 -17.10 9.10
CA VAL A 47 -3.06 -17.94 8.90
C VAL A 47 -1.89 -17.39 9.71
N ALA A 48 -1.19 -18.27 10.45
CA ALA A 48 -0.02 -17.92 11.27
C ALA A 48 -0.25 -16.75 12.26
N GLY A 49 -1.50 -16.55 12.69
CA GLY A 49 -1.89 -15.48 13.62
C GLY A 49 -2.01 -14.10 12.98
N CYS A 50 -1.95 -13.98 11.65
CA CYS A 50 -2.22 -12.72 10.97
C CYS A 50 -3.71 -12.35 11.08
N GLU A 51 -4.00 -11.06 11.16
CA GLU A 51 -5.33 -10.46 11.23
C GLU A 51 -5.50 -9.40 10.14
N ALA A 52 -6.73 -9.23 9.65
CA ALA A 52 -7.05 -8.10 8.79
C ALA A 52 -7.15 -6.83 9.63
N ILE A 53 -6.68 -5.71 9.09
CA ILE A 53 -6.83 -4.39 9.70
C ILE A 53 -7.52 -3.46 8.70
N GLY A 54 -8.47 -2.66 9.17
CA GLY A 54 -9.19 -1.71 8.34
C GLY A 54 -9.70 -0.52 9.14
N SER A 55 -9.81 0.64 8.48
CA SER A 55 -10.50 1.81 9.06
C SER A 55 -11.99 1.54 9.25
N ASP A 56 -12.60 2.21 10.22
CA ASP A 56 -14.01 2.05 10.57
C ASP A 56 -14.95 2.34 9.40
N ARG A 57 -16.01 1.51 9.30
CA ARG A 57 -17.05 1.53 8.27
C ARG A 57 -17.94 2.78 8.39
N ILE A 58 -18.39 3.33 7.27
CA ILE A 58 -19.36 4.43 7.24
C ILE A 58 -20.74 4.04 6.66
N TRP A 59 -20.88 2.97 5.86
CA TRP A 59 -22.21 2.54 5.36
C TRP A 59 -22.26 1.16 4.67
N GLY A 60 -23.44 0.52 4.63
CA GLY A 60 -23.80 -0.59 3.73
C GLY A 60 -23.93 -1.97 4.39
N ASP A 61 -24.91 -2.76 3.93
CA ASP A 61 -25.28 -4.13 4.34
C ASP A 61 -24.11 -5.07 4.65
N ASP A 62 -24.33 -6.00 5.60
CA ASP A 62 -23.32 -6.86 6.26
C ASP A 62 -22.45 -7.71 5.31
N ALA A 63 -22.79 -7.76 4.01
CA ALA A 63 -22.06 -8.51 3.01
C ALA A 63 -20.68 -7.92 2.68
N CYS A 64 -20.49 -6.59 2.67
CA CYS A 64 -19.25 -5.95 2.22
C CYS A 64 -18.49 -5.18 3.32
N THR A 65 -18.46 -5.72 4.54
CA THR A 65 -18.11 -4.94 5.74
C THR A 65 -16.88 -5.43 6.48
N ALA A 66 -16.57 -6.73 6.43
CA ALA A 66 -15.40 -7.29 7.10
C ALA A 66 -14.14 -7.11 6.25
N ALA A 67 -13.05 -6.67 6.87
CA ALA A 67 -11.77 -6.44 6.18
C ALA A 67 -11.22 -7.75 5.58
N GLU A 68 -11.51 -8.86 6.25
CA GLU A 68 -11.17 -10.23 5.88
C GLU A 68 -11.69 -10.61 4.49
N HIS A 69 -12.88 -10.14 4.09
CA HIS A 69 -13.45 -10.47 2.78
C HIS A 69 -12.58 -9.99 1.61
N ALA A 70 -11.80 -8.92 1.78
CA ALA A 70 -10.89 -8.46 0.75
C ALA A 70 -9.64 -9.36 0.60
N PHE A 71 -9.42 -10.33 1.49
CA PHE A 71 -8.31 -11.28 1.38
C PHE A 71 -8.71 -12.60 0.70
N GLU A 72 -10.00 -12.77 0.38
CA GLU A 72 -10.56 -13.97 -0.23
C GLU A 72 -10.71 -13.78 -1.75
N ASP A 73 -10.30 -14.75 -2.57
CA ASP A 73 -10.43 -14.64 -4.03
C ASP A 73 -11.89 -14.56 -4.52
N ASN A 74 -12.87 -15.00 -3.71
CA ASN A 74 -14.31 -14.94 -3.98
C ASN A 74 -15.09 -14.23 -2.86
N GLY A 75 -14.42 -13.37 -2.08
CA GLY A 75 -15.06 -12.62 -1.00
C GLY A 75 -16.07 -11.60 -1.53
N LEU A 76 -17.05 -11.23 -0.68
CA LEU A 76 -18.14 -10.31 -1.05
C LEU A 76 -17.60 -8.90 -1.37
N CYS A 77 -16.79 -8.33 -0.48
CA CYS A 77 -15.83 -7.22 -0.63
C CYS A 77 -15.58 -6.57 0.74
N TRP A 78 -14.61 -5.65 0.85
CA TRP A 78 -14.56 -4.68 1.95
C TRP A 78 -14.81 -3.28 1.39
N GLY A 79 -15.68 -2.49 2.02
CA GLY A 79 -16.05 -1.18 1.51
C GLY A 79 -16.11 -0.08 2.55
N VAL A 80 -15.62 1.10 2.17
CA VAL A 80 -15.78 2.34 2.92
C VAL A 80 -16.36 3.44 2.03
N LYS A 81 -17.17 4.32 2.63
CA LYS A 81 -17.67 5.54 2.00
C LYS A 81 -17.08 6.73 2.71
N ARG A 82 -16.56 7.70 1.97
CA ARG A 82 -16.15 8.96 2.58
C ARG A 82 -17.35 9.73 3.14
N ALA A 83 -17.48 9.78 4.47
CA ALA A 83 -18.34 10.75 5.16
C ALA A 83 -17.78 12.17 5.02
N GLN A 84 -18.58 13.19 5.35
CA GLN A 84 -18.24 14.60 5.08
C GLN A 84 -16.83 15.00 5.53
N ASP A 85 -16.39 14.55 6.71
CA ASP A 85 -15.16 15.00 7.37
C ASP A 85 -14.18 13.87 7.73
N SER A 86 -14.46 12.63 7.29
CA SER A 86 -13.55 11.51 7.54
C SER A 86 -12.29 11.63 6.68
N SER A 87 -11.15 11.53 7.37
CA SER A 87 -9.81 11.39 6.83
C SER A 87 -9.47 9.92 6.58
N ASP A 88 -8.60 9.72 5.59
CA ASP A 88 -7.78 8.55 5.27
C ASP A 88 -8.34 7.16 5.63
N PHE A 89 -8.70 6.41 4.58
CA PHE A 89 -9.13 5.02 4.70
C PHE A 89 -7.96 4.08 4.56
N TYR A 90 -7.95 2.99 5.32
CA TYR A 90 -6.93 1.97 5.15
C TYR A 90 -7.49 0.56 5.24
N LEU A 91 -6.81 -0.35 4.55
CA LEU A 91 -7.05 -1.79 4.56
C LEU A 91 -5.71 -2.50 4.48
N GLY A 92 -5.49 -3.51 5.31
CA GLY A 92 -4.20 -4.17 5.42
C GLY A 92 -4.21 -5.43 6.24
N VAL A 93 -3.02 -5.96 6.49
CA VAL A 93 -2.78 -7.14 7.31
C VAL A 93 -1.79 -6.80 8.41
N ARG A 94 -2.01 -7.37 9.60
CA ARG A 94 -1.08 -7.34 10.72
C ARG A 94 -0.77 -8.78 11.12
N CYS A 95 0.49 -9.07 11.37
CA CYS A 95 0.98 -10.38 11.80
C CYS A 95 1.83 -10.22 13.07
N PRO A 96 1.91 -11.26 13.93
CA PRO A 96 2.76 -11.24 15.11
C PRO A 96 4.24 -11.11 14.74
N GLU A 97 4.65 -11.81 13.67
CA GLU A 97 6.02 -11.82 13.17
C GLU A 97 6.22 -10.82 12.01
N PRO A 98 7.41 -10.20 11.87
CA PRO A 98 7.68 -9.30 10.75
C PRO A 98 7.82 -10.04 9.40
N HIS A 99 7.04 -9.61 8.40
CA HIS A 99 7.10 -10.13 7.04
C HIS A 99 7.66 -9.11 6.05
N GLN A 100 8.38 -9.61 5.05
CA GLN A 100 8.85 -8.83 3.92
C GLN A 100 7.88 -9.01 2.75
N VAL A 101 7.01 -8.03 2.52
CA VAL A 101 6.10 -8.03 1.37
C VAL A 101 6.87 -7.55 0.14
N GLN A 102 6.80 -8.33 -0.93
CA GLN A 102 7.46 -8.09 -2.20
C GLN A 102 6.51 -7.44 -3.20
N VAL A 103 5.23 -7.81 -3.18
CA VAL A 103 4.23 -7.30 -4.12
C VAL A 103 2.94 -7.01 -3.36
N VAL A 104 2.34 -5.85 -3.64
CA VAL A 104 0.97 -5.53 -3.20
C VAL A 104 0.09 -5.34 -4.42
N GLN A 105 -1.01 -6.07 -4.46
CA GLN A 105 -2.01 -5.96 -5.53
C GLN A 105 -3.37 -5.63 -4.96
N VAL A 106 -4.18 -4.92 -5.74
CA VAL A 106 -5.55 -4.55 -5.37
C VAL A 106 -6.49 -4.70 -6.56
N LEU A 107 -7.67 -5.22 -6.29
CA LEU A 107 -8.82 -5.27 -7.19
C LEU A 107 -9.92 -4.41 -6.57
N SER A 108 -10.24 -3.29 -7.22
CA SER A 108 -11.39 -2.47 -6.86
C SER A 108 -12.68 -3.17 -7.25
N GLY A 109 -13.73 -3.00 -6.44
CA GLY A 109 -15.06 -3.51 -6.75
C GLY A 109 -15.77 -2.75 -7.88
N ILE A 110 -16.83 -3.35 -8.42
CA ILE A 110 -17.60 -2.84 -9.58
C ILE A 110 -18.22 -1.45 -9.30
N TRP A 111 -18.54 -1.16 -8.04
CA TRP A 111 -19.06 0.13 -7.59
C TRP A 111 -17.96 1.11 -7.18
N GLY A 112 -16.70 0.74 -7.42
CA GLY A 112 -15.54 1.43 -6.92
C GLY A 112 -14.99 2.49 -7.84
N THR A 113 -14.11 3.29 -7.27
CA THR A 113 -13.52 4.42 -7.98
C THR A 113 -12.41 4.04 -8.92
N SER A 114 -12.36 4.79 -10.01
CA SER A 114 -11.18 4.97 -10.84
C SER A 114 -10.62 6.36 -10.62
N GLY A 115 -9.29 6.49 -10.64
CA GLY A 115 -8.61 7.79 -10.56
C GLY A 115 -8.21 8.22 -9.15
N GLU A 116 -8.59 7.48 -8.12
CA GLU A 116 -8.19 7.77 -6.73
C GLU A 116 -6.79 7.22 -6.44
N TRP A 117 -6.05 7.90 -5.57
CA TRP A 117 -4.69 7.51 -5.20
C TRP A 117 -4.67 6.63 -3.96
N VAL A 118 -3.94 5.52 -4.06
CA VAL A 118 -3.64 4.64 -2.94
C VAL A 118 -2.14 4.57 -2.72
N SER A 119 -1.75 4.48 -1.46
CA SER A 119 -0.36 4.32 -1.04
C SER A 119 -0.18 2.98 -0.34
N VAL A 120 0.95 2.33 -0.57
CA VAL A 120 1.35 1.15 0.19
C VAL A 120 2.23 1.60 1.34
N GLN A 121 1.87 1.19 2.55
CA GLN A 121 2.57 1.54 3.77
C GLN A 121 2.95 0.28 4.55
N ALA A 122 4.11 0.34 5.22
CA ALA A 122 4.57 -0.68 6.16
C ALA A 122 4.78 -0.05 7.54
N LEU A 123 4.48 -0.78 8.60
CA LEU A 123 4.71 -0.35 9.97
C LEU A 123 6.16 -0.69 10.36
N VAL A 124 7.03 0.32 10.38
CA VAL A 124 8.45 0.18 10.73
C VAL A 124 8.66 0.84 12.09
N GLY A 125 9.01 0.04 13.10
CA GLY A 125 9.00 0.50 14.48
C GLY A 125 7.57 0.85 14.92
N ALA A 126 7.32 2.14 15.18
CA ALA A 126 6.00 2.65 15.56
C ALA A 126 5.35 3.52 14.48
N GLU A 127 5.98 3.65 13.30
CA GLU A 127 5.55 4.60 12.27
C GLU A 127 5.16 3.90 10.96
N TRP A 128 4.11 4.44 10.32
CA TRP A 128 3.71 4.03 8.99
C TRP A 128 4.58 4.74 7.95
N VAL A 129 5.45 3.98 7.29
CA VAL A 129 6.30 4.48 6.22
C VAL A 129 5.64 4.20 4.88
N THR A 130 5.48 5.24 4.05
CA THR A 130 4.97 5.11 2.68
C THR A 130 6.07 4.59 1.77
N LEU A 131 5.79 3.48 1.08
CA LEU A 131 6.75 2.80 0.19
C LEU A 131 6.50 3.12 -1.28
N ASP A 132 5.22 3.20 -1.66
CA ASP A 132 4.81 3.47 -3.02
C ASP A 132 3.43 4.09 -3.06
N LYS A 133 3.09 4.70 -4.20
CA LYS A 133 1.82 5.38 -4.42
C LYS A 133 1.41 5.23 -5.88
N ALA A 134 0.21 4.69 -6.11
CA ALA A 134 -0.34 4.53 -7.45
C ALA A 134 -1.78 5.00 -7.52
N GLN A 135 -2.20 5.37 -8.73
CA GLN A 135 -3.58 5.73 -9.03
C GLN A 135 -4.35 4.48 -9.45
N LEU A 136 -5.52 4.23 -8.84
CA LEU A 136 -6.39 3.11 -9.19
C LEU A 136 -6.97 3.28 -10.59
N ARG A 137 -6.84 2.24 -11.43
CA ARG A 137 -7.29 2.22 -12.83
C ARG A 137 -8.34 1.13 -13.06
N GLY A 138 -9.61 1.54 -13.06
CA GLY A 138 -10.72 0.63 -13.34
C GLY A 138 -10.87 -0.49 -12.32
N ILE A 139 -11.43 -1.62 -12.77
CA ILE A 139 -11.89 -2.75 -11.93
C ILE A 139 -11.07 -4.03 -12.15
N ASN A 140 -9.83 -3.90 -12.64
CA ASN A 140 -8.92 -5.05 -12.81
C ASN A 140 -7.95 -5.15 -11.64
N LEU A 141 -7.37 -6.34 -11.44
CA LEU A 141 -6.32 -6.54 -10.44
C LEU A 141 -5.07 -5.77 -10.87
N GLN A 142 -4.56 -4.92 -9.99
CA GLN A 142 -3.47 -4.00 -10.28
C GLN A 142 -2.37 -4.14 -9.24
N THR A 143 -1.12 -4.12 -9.68
CA THR A 143 0.04 -4.05 -8.80
C THR A 143 0.29 -2.60 -8.41
N ILE A 144 0.23 -2.30 -7.11
CA ILE A 144 0.46 -0.97 -6.55
C ILE A 144 1.91 -0.81 -6.07
N TYR A 145 2.48 -1.91 -5.57
CA TYR A 145 3.87 -1.96 -5.11
C TYR A 145 4.52 -3.24 -5.61
N ALA A 146 5.74 -3.10 -6.10
CA ALA A 146 6.65 -4.21 -6.36
C ALA A 146 8.04 -3.81 -5.87
N SER A 147 8.60 -4.54 -4.92
CA SER A 147 9.94 -4.27 -4.42
C SER A 147 10.97 -4.48 -5.53
N SER A 148 11.96 -3.59 -5.60
CA SER A 148 13.08 -3.71 -6.53
C SER A 148 13.99 -4.92 -6.26
N VAL A 149 13.79 -5.62 -5.14
CA VAL A 149 14.55 -6.83 -4.76
C VAL A 149 14.05 -8.06 -5.52
N ALA A 150 12.88 -8.00 -6.17
CA ALA A 150 12.35 -9.09 -6.98
C ALA A 150 13.16 -9.37 -8.28
N TRP A 151 14.17 -8.54 -8.62
CA TRP A 151 14.97 -8.70 -9.85
C TRP A 151 16.49 -8.48 -9.68
N ARG A 152 17.02 -8.39 -8.45
CA ARG A 152 18.48 -8.37 -8.23
C ARG A 152 18.93 -9.36 -7.18
N ALA A 153 19.18 -10.58 -7.65
CA ALA A 153 20.13 -11.49 -7.01
C ALA A 153 21.57 -11.04 -7.30
N ASP A 154 21.93 -9.80 -6.99
CA ASP A 154 23.30 -9.31 -7.05
C ASP A 154 23.49 -8.20 -6.02
N TRP A 155 24.18 -8.52 -4.93
CA TRP A 155 24.63 -7.54 -3.95
C TRP A 155 25.82 -6.79 -4.54
N THR A 156 25.57 -5.67 -5.24
CA THR A 156 26.61 -4.69 -5.49
C THR A 156 26.19 -3.33 -4.95
N TRP A 157 26.97 -2.86 -3.97
CA TRP A 157 26.86 -1.55 -3.35
C TRP A 157 27.10 -0.49 -4.43
N VAL A 158 26.08 0.27 -4.83
CA VAL A 158 26.27 1.46 -5.66
C VAL A 158 26.30 2.67 -4.72
N PRO A 159 27.46 3.31 -4.49
CA PRO A 159 27.49 4.56 -3.74
C PRO A 159 26.67 5.61 -4.49
N ALA A 160 25.88 6.39 -3.74
CA ALA A 160 25.13 7.52 -4.29
C ALA A 160 26.08 8.44 -5.08
N ALA A 161 25.73 8.71 -6.34
CA ALA A 161 26.49 9.63 -7.18
C ALA A 161 26.56 11.00 -6.51
N PRO A 162 27.73 11.67 -6.48
CA PRO A 162 27.81 13.02 -5.93
C PRO A 162 27.00 13.96 -6.82
N VAL A 163 26.09 14.74 -6.21
CA VAL A 163 25.46 15.89 -6.84
C VAL A 163 26.56 16.85 -7.31
N SER A 164 26.76 16.93 -8.62
CA SER A 164 27.68 17.89 -9.22
C SER A 164 27.15 19.31 -8.94
N ALA A 165 27.83 20.03 -8.05
CA ALA A 165 27.65 21.47 -7.93
C ALA A 165 28.16 22.13 -9.22
N ALA A 166 27.24 22.67 -10.02
CA ALA A 166 27.58 23.55 -11.12
C ALA A 166 28.13 24.86 -10.53
N VAL A 167 29.45 25.06 -10.61
CA VAL A 167 30.06 26.38 -10.46
C VAL A 167 30.15 26.99 -11.86
N THR A 168 29.22 27.88 -12.17
CA THR A 168 29.35 28.80 -13.31
C THR A 168 30.49 29.78 -13.04
N SER A 169 31.49 29.75 -13.90
CA SER A 169 32.59 30.70 -13.98
C SER A 169 32.10 32.08 -14.39
N ALA A 170 32.44 33.11 -13.61
CA ALA A 170 32.43 34.50 -14.07
C ALA A 170 33.86 34.91 -14.41
N VAL A 171 34.03 35.38 -15.64
CA VAL A 171 35.26 35.85 -16.28
C VAL A 171 35.68 37.20 -15.70
N GLY A 172 36.97 37.39 -15.45
CA GLY A 172 37.58 38.70 -15.19
C GLY A 172 39.04 38.69 -15.66
N TRP A 173 39.31 39.46 -16.71
CA TRP A 173 40.62 40.01 -17.07
C TRP A 173 40.46 41.52 -17.13
#